data_AF-A0A411G7V6-F1
#
_entry.id   AF-A0A411G7V6-F1
#
_cell.length_a   1.000
_cell.length_b   1.000
_cell.length_c   1.000
_cell.angle_alpha   90.00
_cell.angle_beta   90.00
_cell.angle_gamma   90.00
#
_symmetry.space_group_name_H-M   'P 1'
#
loop_
_entity.id
_entity.type
_entity.pdbx_description
1 polymer ?
#
loop_
_entity_poly.entity_id
_entity_poly.type
_entity_poly.pdbx_seq_one_letter_code
_entity_poly.pdbx_strand_id
1 'polypeptide(L)'
;IMDIIIDFSDYRIDNNEIMIKELAIISLQSDTNGTFVDRHYVFKAPYSWEELPTEYQNKFLSRQKIYGIPWNLGYTKIDLLYSILNKFFPKARCIFVTNERAKQTLIEIVGNITIPIIPFNDNFGTLFKYRTSTGCIHHENRKKNNCAYDNVLAMREILFN
;
A
#
# COMPACT_ATOMS: atom_id res chain seq x y z
N ILE A 1 -12.63 16.31 6.60
CA ILE A 1 -11.65 16.32 5.47
C ILE A 1 -10.26 16.28 6.09
N MET A 2 -9.34 15.48 5.54
CA MET A 2 -7.98 15.27 6.05
C MET A 2 -7.02 14.99 4.89
N ASP A 3 -5.72 15.12 5.10
CA ASP A 3 -4.74 14.57 4.16
C ASP A 3 -4.43 13.13 4.54
N ILE A 4 -4.32 12.27 3.53
CA ILE A 4 -4.13 10.83 3.73
C ILE A 4 -2.79 10.44 3.13
N ILE A 5 -2.06 9.54 3.78
CA ILE A 5 -0.90 8.86 3.23
C ILE A 5 -1.31 7.41 2.93
N ILE A 6 -0.95 6.94 1.74
CA ILE A 6 -1.17 5.57 1.30
C ILE A 6 0.15 4.98 0.81
N ASP A 7 0.45 3.76 1.27
CA ASP A 7 1.45 2.91 0.66
C ASP A 7 0.92 1.48 0.56
N PHE A 8 1.47 0.71 -0.37
CA PHE A 8 1.05 -0.65 -0.61
C PHE A 8 2.13 -1.49 -1.28
N SER A 9 2.02 -2.81 -1.14
CA SER A 9 2.73 -3.75 -1.98
C SER A 9 1.80 -4.32 -3.05
N ASP A 10 2.21 -4.19 -4.31
CA ASP A 10 1.47 -4.69 -5.48
C ASP A 10 2.10 -5.96 -6.08
N TYR A 11 1.26 -6.77 -6.70
CA TYR A 11 1.66 -7.85 -7.59
C TYR A 11 0.69 -7.92 -8.78
N ARG A 12 1.08 -8.63 -9.84
CA ARG A 12 0.21 -8.85 -10.99
C ARG A 12 -0.19 -10.31 -11.11
N ILE A 13 -1.41 -10.55 -11.56
CA ILE A 13 -1.95 -11.86 -11.91
C ILE A 13 -2.34 -11.92 -13.39
N ASP A 14 -3.07 -12.95 -13.79
CA ASP A 14 -3.55 -13.17 -15.16
C ASP A 14 -4.20 -11.93 -15.78
N ASN A 15 -4.04 -11.79 -17.10
CA ASN A 15 -4.41 -10.58 -17.85
C ASN A 15 -3.74 -9.30 -17.34
N ASN A 16 -2.59 -9.44 -16.66
CA ASN A 16 -1.82 -8.33 -16.12
C ASN A 16 -2.59 -7.50 -15.07
N GLU A 17 -3.62 -8.07 -14.44
CA GLU A 17 -4.41 -7.39 -13.41
C GLU A 17 -3.57 -7.10 -12.16
N ILE A 18 -3.67 -5.88 -11.62
CA ILE A 18 -2.97 -5.48 -10.40
C ILE A 18 -3.75 -5.92 -9.18
N MET A 19 -3.06 -6.63 -8.29
CA MET A 19 -3.55 -7.00 -6.97
C MET A 19 -2.70 -6.31 -5.90
N ILE A 20 -3.34 -5.98 -4.78
CA ILE A 20 -2.66 -5.44 -3.60
C ILE A 20 -2.48 -6.56 -2.58
N LYS A 21 -1.26 -6.73 -2.07
CA LYS A 21 -0.96 -7.71 -1.02
C LYS A 21 -1.00 -7.10 0.37
N GLU A 22 -0.52 -5.87 0.49
CA GLU A 22 -0.53 -5.08 1.72
C GLU A 22 -0.94 -3.66 1.40
N LEU A 23 -1.78 -3.06 2.24
CA LEU A 23 -2.21 -1.67 2.14
C LEU A 23 -2.15 -1.02 3.50
N ALA A 24 -1.52 0.14 3.57
CA ALA A 24 -1.55 1.00 4.73
C ALA A 24 -2.16 2.36 4.36
N ILE A 25 -3.06 2.85 5.21
CA ILE A 25 -3.74 4.13 5.05
C ILE A 25 -3.70 4.82 6.40
N ILE A 26 -3.08 5.99 6.45
CA ILE A 26 -3.06 6.82 7.66
C ILE A 26 -3.41 8.26 7.32
N SER A 27 -3.97 9.00 8.26
CA SER A 27 -4.16 10.44 8.12
C SER A 27 -2.95 11.20 8.66
N LEU A 28 -2.59 12.32 8.04
CA LEU A 28 -1.65 13.26 8.65
C LEU A 28 -2.30 13.82 9.93
N GLN A 29 -3.33 14.64 9.76
CA GLN A 29 -4.10 15.27 10.82
C GLN A 29 -5.41 14.54 11.10
N SER A 30 -6.02 14.81 12.27
CA SER A 30 -7.39 14.40 12.54
C SER A 30 -8.38 15.11 11.61
N ASP A 31 -9.54 14.49 11.37
CA ASP A 31 -10.66 15.22 10.77
C ASP A 31 -11.28 16.23 11.75
N THR A 32 -12.33 16.92 11.27
CA THR A 32 -13.11 17.89 12.04
C THR A 32 -13.75 17.31 13.30
N ASN A 33 -13.84 15.98 13.42
CA ASN A 33 -14.37 15.28 14.60
C ASN A 33 -13.25 14.76 15.51
N GLY A 34 -11.99 15.15 15.26
CA GLY A 34 -10.84 14.67 16.04
C GLY A 34 -10.43 13.23 15.72
N THR A 35 -10.94 12.63 14.64
CA THR A 35 -10.66 11.23 14.30
C THR A 35 -9.43 11.10 13.40
N PHE A 36 -8.49 10.26 13.79
CA PHE A 36 -7.37 9.84 12.94
C PHE A 36 -7.71 8.57 12.13
N VAL A 37 -7.19 8.49 10.92
CA VAL A 37 -7.14 7.25 10.15
C VAL A 37 -5.82 6.57 10.46
N ASP A 38 -5.91 5.31 10.83
CA ASP A 38 -4.78 4.41 11.03
C ASP A 38 -5.23 2.99 10.69
N ARG A 39 -4.91 2.53 9.49
CA ARG A 39 -5.40 1.27 8.96
C ARG A 39 -4.29 0.53 8.23
N HIS A 40 -4.24 -0.77 8.49
CA HIS A 40 -3.32 -1.71 7.87
C HIS A 40 -4.10 -2.95 7.46
N TYR A 41 -3.94 -3.37 6.21
CA TYR A 41 -4.63 -4.52 5.63
C TYR A 41 -3.63 -5.44 4.95
N VAL A 42 -3.75 -6.74 5.22
CA VAL A 42 -3.09 -7.79 4.45
C VAL A 42 -4.14 -8.61 3.71
N PHE A 43 -4.05 -8.62 2.40
CA PHE A 43 -5.05 -9.22 1.52
C PHE A 43 -4.75 -10.69 1.24
N LYS A 44 -5.80 -11.49 1.27
CA LYS A 44 -5.82 -12.87 0.81
C LYS A 44 -5.60 -12.89 -0.70
N ALA A 45 -4.86 -13.89 -1.18
CA ALA A 45 -4.83 -14.17 -2.60
C ALA A 45 -6.24 -14.52 -3.12
N PRO A 46 -6.57 -14.16 -4.37
CA PRO A 46 -7.87 -14.46 -4.96
C PRO A 46 -8.13 -15.96 -5.15
N TYR A 47 -7.06 -16.77 -5.25
CA TYR A 47 -7.11 -18.20 -5.51
C TYR A 47 -5.83 -18.90 -4.99
N SER A 48 -5.76 -20.23 -5.10
CA SER A 48 -4.63 -21.02 -4.58
C SER A 48 -3.32 -20.74 -5.35
N TRP A 49 -2.18 -21.14 -4.81
CA TRP A 49 -0.90 -20.91 -5.48
C TRP A 49 -0.80 -21.69 -6.80
N GLU A 50 -1.34 -22.89 -6.81
CA GLU A 50 -1.34 -23.83 -7.93
C GLU A 50 -2.19 -23.32 -9.10
N GLU A 51 -3.18 -22.48 -8.82
CA GLU A 51 -4.03 -21.83 -9.83
C GLU A 51 -3.35 -20.62 -10.50
N LEU A 52 -2.27 -20.08 -9.92
CA LEU A 52 -1.52 -18.98 -10.52
C LEU A 52 -0.60 -19.51 -11.62
N PRO A 53 -0.64 -18.97 -12.85
CA PRO A 53 0.28 -19.43 -13.89
C PRO A 53 1.75 -19.17 -13.53
N THR A 54 2.63 -20.07 -13.96
CA THR A 54 4.06 -20.11 -13.61
C THR A 54 4.78 -18.77 -13.83
N GLU A 55 4.41 -18.03 -14.87
CA GLU A 55 4.98 -16.70 -15.13
C GLU A 55 4.68 -15.73 -13.97
N TYR A 56 3.43 -15.68 -13.50
CA TYR A 56 3.02 -14.82 -12.41
C TYR A 56 3.48 -15.34 -11.05
N GLN A 57 3.65 -16.66 -10.88
CA GLN A 57 4.33 -17.23 -9.72
C GLN A 57 5.75 -16.67 -9.57
N ASN A 58 6.55 -16.70 -10.64
CA ASN A 58 7.92 -16.17 -10.62
C ASN A 58 7.95 -14.67 -10.32
N LYS A 59 7.03 -13.90 -10.91
CA LYS A 59 6.87 -12.47 -10.61
C LYS A 59 6.50 -12.26 -9.14
N PHE A 60 5.55 -13.04 -8.60
CA PHE A 60 5.17 -12.94 -7.20
C PHE A 60 6.34 -13.28 -6.27
N LEU A 61 7.09 -14.36 -6.52
CA LEU A 61 8.25 -14.73 -5.71
C LEU A 61 9.31 -13.62 -5.69
N SER A 62 9.49 -12.88 -6.79
CA SER A 62 10.38 -11.71 -6.82
C SER A 62 9.90 -10.60 -5.87
N ARG A 63 8.58 -10.39 -5.78
CA ARG A 63 7.95 -9.43 -4.87
C ARG A 63 7.98 -9.92 -3.43
N GLN A 64 7.72 -11.20 -3.18
CA GLN A 64 7.81 -11.80 -1.85
C GLN A 64 9.23 -11.70 -1.28
N LYS A 65 10.29 -11.73 -2.10
CA LYS A 65 11.66 -11.47 -1.57
C LYS A 65 11.81 -10.06 -1.00
N ILE A 66 11.12 -9.07 -1.58
CA ILE A 66 11.17 -7.66 -1.16
C ILE A 66 10.25 -7.44 0.03
N TYR A 67 8.98 -7.84 -0.09
CA TYR A 67 7.95 -7.55 0.89
C TYR A 67 7.76 -8.67 1.93
N GLY A 68 8.16 -9.90 1.68
CA GLY A 68 8.14 -10.97 2.68
C GLY A 68 6.77 -11.49 3.10
N ILE A 69 5.70 -11.16 2.36
CA ILE A 69 4.35 -11.62 2.67
C ILE A 69 4.02 -12.83 1.77
N PRO A 70 3.79 -14.02 2.35
CA PRO A 70 3.47 -15.23 1.59
C PRO A 70 2.17 -15.11 0.78
N TRP A 71 2.08 -15.86 -0.32
CA TRP A 71 0.88 -15.90 -1.18
C TRP A 71 -0.40 -16.19 -0.39
N ASN A 72 -0.37 -17.24 0.44
CA ASN A 72 -1.50 -17.73 1.23
C ASN A 72 -1.78 -16.90 2.50
N LEU A 73 -0.89 -15.99 2.90
CA LEU A 73 -1.09 -15.16 4.09
C LEU A 73 -2.04 -13.99 3.78
N GLY A 74 -3.04 -13.77 4.63
CA GLY A 74 -3.91 -12.61 4.54
C GLY A 74 -5.23 -12.84 5.27
N TYR A 75 -5.86 -11.76 5.69
CA TYR A 75 -7.14 -11.81 6.41
C TYR A 75 -8.21 -10.94 5.77
N THR A 76 -7.84 -10.01 4.90
CA THR A 76 -8.76 -9.15 4.15
C THR A 76 -9.04 -9.78 2.78
N LYS A 77 -10.31 -9.83 2.35
CA LYS A 77 -10.62 -10.29 0.99
C LYS A 77 -10.32 -9.19 -0.03
N ILE A 78 -9.83 -9.56 -1.21
CA ILE A 78 -9.40 -8.61 -2.25
C ILE A 78 -10.58 -7.85 -2.88
N ASP A 79 -11.76 -8.46 -2.95
CA ASP A 79 -13.02 -7.83 -3.39
C ASP A 79 -13.42 -6.61 -2.54
N LEU A 80 -12.92 -6.51 -1.30
CA LEU A 80 -13.16 -5.37 -0.43
C LEU A 80 -12.25 -4.17 -0.75
N LEU A 81 -11.21 -4.30 -1.57
CA LEU A 81 -10.21 -3.25 -1.83
C LEU A 81 -10.88 -1.92 -2.22
N TYR A 82 -11.77 -1.94 -3.22
CA TYR A 82 -12.48 -0.75 -3.66
C TYR A 82 -13.36 -0.15 -2.57
N SER A 83 -14.08 -0.98 -1.81
CA SER A 83 -14.92 -0.50 -0.70
C SER A 83 -14.08 0.15 0.41
N ILE A 84 -12.89 -0.39 0.67
CA ILE A 84 -11.92 0.16 1.62
C ILE A 84 -11.46 1.53 1.13
N LEU A 85 -10.97 1.64 -0.10
CA LEU A 85 -10.49 2.91 -0.66
C LEU A 85 -11.60 3.97 -0.72
N ASN A 86 -12.81 3.60 -1.16
CA ASN A 86 -13.98 4.49 -1.23
C ASN A 86 -14.47 4.96 0.15
N LYS A 87 -14.11 4.29 1.24
CA LYS A 87 -14.40 4.78 2.60
C LYS A 87 -13.53 5.98 2.99
N PHE A 88 -12.32 6.08 2.42
CA PHE A 88 -11.33 7.09 2.79
C PHE A 88 -11.25 8.22 1.77
N PHE A 89 -11.39 7.92 0.48
CA PHE A 89 -11.27 8.90 -0.61
C PHE A 89 -12.20 10.12 -0.46
N PRO A 90 -13.51 9.99 -0.17
CA PRO A 90 -14.39 11.14 0.03
C PRO A 90 -14.00 12.03 1.23
N LYS A 91 -13.15 11.53 2.13
CA LYS A 91 -12.65 12.27 3.30
C LYS A 91 -11.29 12.91 3.04
N ALA A 92 -10.62 12.56 1.94
CA ALA A 92 -9.29 13.03 1.59
C ALA A 92 -9.35 14.39 0.89
N ARG A 93 -8.53 15.34 1.35
CA ARG A 93 -8.22 16.58 0.62
C ARG A 93 -7.18 16.29 -0.47
N CYS A 94 -6.14 15.55 -0.11
CA CYS A 94 -5.15 14.98 -1.01
C CYS A 94 -4.69 13.62 -0.47
N ILE A 95 -4.05 12.85 -1.34
CA ILE A 95 -3.47 11.54 -1.04
C ILE A 95 -1.98 11.61 -1.33
N PHE A 96 -1.16 11.44 -0.30
CA PHE A 96 0.29 11.28 -0.43
C PHE A 96 0.64 9.81 -0.68
N VAL A 97 1.54 9.55 -1.62
CA VAL A 97 2.06 8.20 -1.93
C VAL A 97 3.58 8.20 -2.03
N THR A 98 4.20 7.02 -1.94
CA THR A 98 5.65 6.88 -1.82
C THR A 98 6.45 7.38 -3.03
N ASN A 99 5.88 7.38 -4.24
CA ASN A 99 6.55 7.81 -5.48
C ASN A 99 5.57 7.83 -6.66
N GLU A 100 6.04 8.28 -7.82
CA GLU A 100 5.25 8.31 -9.06
C GLU A 100 4.71 6.95 -9.48
N ARG A 101 5.47 5.86 -9.27
CA ARG A 101 4.95 4.51 -9.58
C ARG A 101 3.75 4.17 -8.71
N ALA A 102 3.82 4.42 -7.40
CA ALA A 102 2.70 4.19 -6.49
C ALA A 102 1.47 5.02 -6.90
N LYS A 103 1.67 6.27 -7.33
CA LYS A 103 0.59 7.10 -7.88
C LYS A 103 -0.06 6.45 -9.10
N GLN A 104 0.73 6.04 -10.09
CA GLN A 104 0.20 5.43 -11.31
C GLN A 104 -0.52 4.11 -11.01
N THR A 105 0.04 3.27 -10.14
CA THR A 105 -0.61 2.03 -9.71
C THR A 105 -1.93 2.28 -8.99
N LEU A 106 -1.99 3.29 -8.11
CA LEU A 106 -3.24 3.63 -7.43
C LEU A 106 -4.31 4.10 -8.42
N ILE A 107 -3.93 4.90 -9.42
CA ILE A 107 -4.83 5.35 -10.50
C ILE A 107 -5.29 4.17 -11.36
N GLU A 108 -4.41 3.24 -11.72
CA GLU A 108 -4.75 2.03 -12.49
C GLU A 108 -5.77 1.16 -11.73
N ILE A 109 -5.65 1.07 -10.40
CA ILE A 109 -6.58 0.33 -9.55
C ILE A 109 -7.92 1.06 -9.47
N VAL A 110 -7.95 2.35 -9.11
CA VAL A 110 -9.21 3.03 -8.75
C VAL A 110 -9.92 3.68 -9.94
N GLY A 111 -9.22 3.80 -11.08
CA GLY A 111 -9.68 4.52 -12.25
C GLY A 111 -9.69 6.03 -12.04
N ASN A 112 -10.78 6.68 -12.46
CA ASN A 112 -10.90 8.14 -12.40
C ASN A 112 -11.00 8.63 -10.95
N ILE A 113 -9.93 9.24 -10.46
CA ILE A 113 -9.88 9.92 -9.16
C ILE A 113 -9.78 11.43 -9.37
N THR A 114 -10.67 12.17 -8.71
CA THR A 114 -10.66 13.66 -8.73
C THR A 114 -9.80 14.25 -7.61
N ILE A 115 -9.44 13.44 -6.62
CA ILE A 115 -8.62 13.82 -5.48
C ILE A 115 -7.15 13.92 -5.94
N PRO A 116 -6.44 15.01 -5.60
CA PRO A 116 -5.01 15.12 -5.90
C PRO A 116 -4.21 13.98 -5.26
N ILE A 117 -3.49 13.21 -6.08
CA ILE A 117 -2.48 12.24 -5.63
C ILE A 117 -1.09 12.87 -5.79
N ILE A 118 -0.42 13.08 -4.67
CA ILE A 118 0.87 13.74 -4.53
C ILE A 118 1.93 12.67 -4.22
N PRO A 119 2.81 12.34 -5.17
CA PRO A 119 3.90 11.43 -4.91
C PRO A 119 5.02 12.14 -4.16
N PHE A 120 5.68 11.41 -3.27
CA PHE A 120 6.98 11.79 -2.74
C PHE A 120 8.00 11.76 -3.88
N ASN A 121 8.31 12.94 -4.43
CA ASN A 121 9.31 13.15 -5.48
C ASN A 121 10.58 13.81 -4.90
N ASP A 122 11.57 14.09 -5.75
CA ASP A 122 12.93 14.51 -5.37
C ASP A 122 13.02 15.71 -4.42
N ASN A 123 11.99 16.56 -4.31
CA ASN A 123 11.92 17.64 -3.33
C ASN A 123 11.71 17.14 -1.88
N PHE A 124 11.16 15.94 -1.70
CA PHE A 124 11.01 15.20 -0.43
C PHE A 124 11.81 13.89 -0.41
N GLY A 125 12.24 13.39 -1.58
CA GLY A 125 12.81 12.06 -1.79
C GLY A 125 14.21 11.86 -1.22
N THR A 126 14.95 12.94 -0.92
CA THR A 126 16.21 12.84 -0.18
C THR A 126 15.99 12.40 1.28
N LEU A 127 14.79 12.62 1.83
CA LEU A 127 14.45 12.31 3.22
C LEU A 127 13.79 10.93 3.38
N PHE A 128 13.01 10.49 2.40
CA PHE A 128 12.33 9.19 2.48
C PHE A 128 13.19 8.05 1.92
N LYS A 129 13.64 7.16 2.81
CA LYS A 129 14.20 5.86 2.45
C LYS A 129 13.28 4.78 2.96
N TYR A 130 12.96 3.83 2.09
CA TYR A 130 12.25 2.62 2.50
C TYR A 130 12.95 1.97 3.68
N ARG A 131 12.18 1.66 4.72
CA ARG A 131 12.71 0.88 5.83
C ARG A 131 12.88 -0.55 5.33
N THR A 132 14.11 -1.05 5.39
CA THR A 132 14.44 -2.44 5.05
C THR A 132 14.33 -3.35 6.27
N SER A 133 13.66 -2.90 7.32
CA SER A 133 13.35 -3.70 8.50
C SER A 133 12.01 -3.26 9.07
N THR A 134 11.26 -4.21 9.61
CA THR A 134 9.88 -4.03 10.05
C THR A 134 9.59 -4.76 11.35
N GLY A 135 8.78 -4.16 12.22
CA GLY A 135 8.20 -4.84 13.38
C GLY A 135 6.97 -5.70 13.03
N CYS A 136 6.44 -5.57 11.81
CA CYS A 136 5.19 -6.17 11.39
C CYS A 136 5.28 -7.70 11.35
N ILE A 137 4.28 -8.35 11.97
CA ILE A 137 4.29 -9.80 12.14
C ILE A 137 4.04 -10.59 10.85
N HIS A 138 3.58 -9.93 9.80
CA HIS A 138 3.16 -10.54 8.55
C HIS A 138 4.32 -10.79 7.56
N HIS A 139 5.54 -10.36 7.89
CA HIS A 139 6.72 -10.50 7.04
C HIS A 139 7.61 -11.65 7.52
N GLU A 140 8.06 -12.52 6.61
CA GLU A 140 8.92 -13.67 6.89
C GLU A 140 10.33 -13.26 7.36
N ASN A 141 10.92 -12.24 6.71
CA ASN A 141 12.25 -11.73 7.04
C ASN A 141 12.17 -10.26 7.47
N ARG A 142 11.65 -10.05 8.67
CA ARG A 142 11.46 -8.73 9.30
C ARG A 142 12.70 -7.83 9.33
N LYS A 143 13.92 -8.37 9.19
CA LYS A 143 15.15 -7.56 9.14
C LYS A 143 15.53 -7.06 7.75
N LYS A 144 14.83 -7.51 6.71
CA LYS A 144 15.12 -7.21 5.30
C LYS A 144 13.90 -6.78 4.50
N ASN A 145 12.69 -7.05 5.00
CA ASN A 145 11.47 -6.79 4.26
C ASN A 145 10.96 -5.37 4.43
N ASN A 146 10.40 -4.87 3.33
CA ASN A 146 9.69 -3.61 3.25
C ASN A 146 8.22 -3.81 3.67
N CYS A 147 7.73 -2.93 4.53
CA CYS A 147 6.37 -2.96 5.08
C CYS A 147 5.67 -1.65 4.74
N ALA A 148 4.49 -1.75 4.10
CA ALA A 148 3.71 -0.58 3.72
C ALA A 148 3.33 0.28 4.95
N TYR A 149 3.05 -0.36 6.08
CA TYR A 149 2.70 0.35 7.31
C TYR A 149 3.88 1.17 7.87
N ASP A 150 5.07 0.60 7.90
CA ASP A 150 6.26 1.32 8.36
C ASP A 150 6.62 2.48 7.43
N ASN A 151 6.38 2.31 6.12
CA ASN A 151 6.62 3.36 5.13
C ASN A 151 5.69 4.55 5.34
N VAL A 152 4.38 4.32 5.51
CA VAL A 152 3.45 5.43 5.76
C VAL A 152 3.76 6.13 7.08
N LEU A 153 4.17 5.41 8.13
CA LEU A 153 4.60 6.04 9.39
C LEU A 153 5.83 6.94 9.18
N ALA A 154 6.84 6.47 8.45
CA ALA A 154 8.02 7.28 8.13
C ALA A 154 7.67 8.50 7.26
N MET A 155 6.75 8.36 6.29
CA MET A 155 6.26 9.49 5.51
C MET A 155 5.52 10.49 6.39
N ARG A 156 4.70 10.03 7.34
CA ARG A 156 4.02 10.90 8.30
C ARG A 156 5.01 11.67 9.16
N GLU A 157 6.04 11.02 9.69
CA GLU A 157 7.12 11.68 10.42
C GLU A 157 7.78 12.80 9.59
N ILE A 158 8.02 12.57 8.30
CA ILE A 158 8.63 13.57 7.40
C ILE A 158 7.66 14.73 7.11
N LEU A 159 6.37 14.46 6.89
CA LEU A 159 5.37 15.47 6.54
C LEU A 159 4.92 16.33 7.72
N PHE A 160 5.11 15.85 8.94
CA PHE A 160 4.81 16.60 10.15
C PHE A 160 5.93 17.55 10.59
N ASN A 161 7.16 17.31 10.14
CA ASN A 161 8.33 18.12 10.46
C ASN A 161 8.63 19.12 9.34
#